data_AF-A0AAN6UZF4-F1
#
_entry.id   AF-A0AAN6UZF4-F1
#
_cell.length_a   1.000
_cell.length_b   1.000
_cell.length_c   1.000
_cell.angle_alpha   90.00
_cell.angle_beta   90.00
_cell.angle_gamma   90.00
#
_symmetry.space_group_name_H-M   'P 1'
#
loop_
_entity.id
_entity.type
_entity.pdbx_description
1 polymer ?
#
loop_
_entity_poly.entity_id
_entity_poly.type
_entity_poly.pdbx_seq_one_letter_code
_entity_poly.pdbx_strand_id
1 'polypeptide(L)'
;MADEDVGLNLAWAQTVGTFVGLLAIVFAVAAVLTERVRRVQASDERRFTSEESILGCFRAQGVSRWSSLWGDTTETLRLPTVAGLIEAGDRGSWTSSALDLMTENHPKETWVKLYESVMTSVVSNARLLGRDWKLEEEPVPSFLSRIEGGHHQEQHVASLWKVSQDLHQSRKLLGLHRGLERPFGVKEEPTTTAEPPSSEKTGLSRLTPTFIIRDKACIGVTREELAALIIIMGVAIPKLETFAYVWGVGGFGLSVDISHTDAAWCISIFQGLRLVRHAPSMGSGYTTLMAKHLACGSVPFAKNRSWILSVYLTDQVLDALKSGSCVIDKRAFGGDSLEFLRRLPGDKLVDAFYGTEDVAAFGTKFEPGSILHSTGELAGRWSRAITEIAFGGLVPQASPNVVSAVNSLGFYGSIG
;
A
#
# COMPACT_ATOMS: atom_id res chain seq x y z
N MET A 1 -35.96 -56.20 -62.29
CA MET A 1 -35.11 -56.37 -61.10
C MET A 1 -33.82 -55.55 -61.18
N ALA A 2 -33.12 -55.46 -62.32
CA ALA A 2 -31.92 -54.60 -62.42
C ALA A 2 -32.17 -53.07 -62.40
N ASP A 3 -33.36 -52.60 -62.80
CA ASP A 3 -33.68 -51.16 -62.81
C ASP A 3 -34.02 -50.58 -61.41
N GLU A 4 -34.50 -51.41 -60.47
CA GLU A 4 -34.78 -50.95 -59.10
C GLU A 4 -33.49 -50.65 -58.32
N ASP A 5 -32.40 -51.38 -58.60
CA ASP A 5 -31.10 -51.18 -57.97
C ASP A 5 -30.43 -49.87 -58.42
N VAL A 6 -30.68 -49.40 -59.64
CA VAL A 6 -30.10 -48.15 -60.17
C VAL A 6 -30.70 -46.93 -59.47
N GLY A 7 -32.02 -46.94 -59.26
CA GLY A 7 -32.72 -45.86 -58.55
C GLY A 7 -32.28 -45.74 -57.09
N LEU A 8 -32.10 -46.88 -56.41
CA LEU A 8 -31.64 -46.92 -55.03
C LEU A 8 -30.18 -46.43 -54.90
N ASN A 9 -29.29 -46.84 -55.81
CA ASN A 9 -27.90 -46.39 -55.82
C ASN A 9 -27.77 -44.88 -56.10
N LEU A 10 -28.61 -44.32 -56.98
CA LEU A 10 -28.63 -42.89 -57.26
C LEU A 10 -29.12 -42.08 -56.05
N ALA A 11 -30.18 -42.54 -55.38
CA ALA A 11 -30.69 -41.90 -54.16
C ALA A 11 -29.66 -41.95 -53.01
N TRP A 12 -28.92 -43.06 -52.88
CA TRP A 12 -27.85 -43.20 -51.90
C TRP A 12 -26.66 -42.29 -52.19
N ALA A 13 -26.26 -42.17 -53.46
CA ALA A 13 -25.21 -41.24 -53.88
C ALA A 13 -25.58 -39.77 -53.61
N GLN A 14 -26.85 -39.39 -53.85
CA GLN A 14 -27.34 -38.04 -53.56
C GLN A 14 -27.36 -37.73 -52.05
N THR A 15 -27.77 -38.69 -51.22
CA THR A 15 -27.75 -38.52 -49.76
C THR A 15 -26.31 -38.41 -49.24
N VAL A 16 -25.40 -39.28 -49.67
CA VAL A 16 -23.98 -39.17 -49.30
C VAL A 16 -23.38 -37.83 -49.75
N GLY A 17 -23.65 -37.40 -51.00
CA GLY A 17 -23.17 -36.13 -51.53
C GLY A 17 -23.65 -34.92 -50.71
N THR A 18 -24.92 -34.91 -50.30
CA THR A 18 -25.47 -33.83 -49.46
C THR A 18 -24.87 -33.82 -48.05
N PHE A 19 -24.66 -34.99 -47.43
CA PHE A 19 -23.98 -35.09 -46.13
C PHE A 19 -22.53 -34.59 -46.21
N VAL A 20 -21.78 -34.97 -47.25
CA VAL A 20 -20.41 -34.50 -47.47
C VAL A 20 -20.38 -32.99 -47.69
N GLY A 21 -21.31 -32.44 -48.48
CA GLY A 21 -21.45 -30.99 -48.69
C GLY A 21 -21.74 -30.23 -47.39
N LEU A 22 -22.64 -30.74 -46.55
CA LEU A 22 -22.98 -30.14 -45.26
C LEU A 22 -21.81 -30.19 -44.29
N LEU A 23 -21.10 -31.32 -44.21
CA LEU A 23 -19.87 -31.45 -43.41
C LEU A 23 -18.80 -30.45 -43.85
N ALA A 24 -18.58 -30.29 -45.16
CA ALA A 24 -17.63 -29.32 -45.68
C ALA A 24 -17.96 -27.89 -45.26
N ILE A 25 -19.26 -27.51 -45.28
CA ILE A 25 -19.72 -26.20 -44.80
C ILE A 25 -19.46 -26.05 -43.29
N VAL A 26 -19.78 -27.07 -42.49
CA VAL A 26 -19.53 -27.05 -41.04
C VAL A 26 -18.04 -26.89 -40.73
N PHE A 27 -17.16 -27.61 -41.42
CA PHE A 27 -15.71 -27.46 -41.26
C PHE A 27 -15.22 -26.08 -41.70
N ALA A 28 -15.74 -25.53 -42.80
CA ALA A 28 -15.40 -24.18 -43.24
C ALA A 28 -15.81 -23.12 -42.21
N VAL A 29 -17.01 -23.22 -41.65
CA VAL A 29 -17.48 -22.32 -40.58
C VAL A 29 -16.61 -22.49 -39.32
N ALA A 30 -16.32 -23.72 -38.91
CA ALA A 30 -15.45 -23.99 -37.76
C ALA A 30 -14.03 -23.43 -37.96
N ALA A 31 -13.48 -23.54 -39.16
CA ALA A 31 -12.17 -22.98 -39.50
C ALA A 31 -12.18 -21.44 -39.44
N VAL A 32 -13.22 -20.79 -39.99
CA VAL A 32 -13.38 -19.32 -39.91
C VAL A 32 -13.56 -18.86 -38.46
N LEU A 33 -14.37 -19.56 -37.66
CA LEU A 33 -14.56 -19.25 -36.24
C LEU A 33 -13.24 -19.42 -35.47
N THR A 34 -12.50 -20.49 -35.73
CA THR A 34 -11.21 -20.76 -35.07
C THR A 34 -10.17 -19.69 -35.43
N GLU A 35 -10.09 -19.30 -36.71
CA GLU A 35 -9.18 -18.24 -37.16
C GLU A 35 -9.59 -16.88 -36.60
N ARG A 36 -10.90 -16.59 -36.48
CA ARG A 36 -11.40 -15.37 -35.82
C ARG A 36 -11.01 -15.33 -34.35
N VAL A 37 -11.21 -16.42 -33.60
CA VAL A 37 -10.77 -16.52 -32.20
C VAL A 37 -9.27 -16.31 -32.10
N ARG A 38 -8.49 -16.99 -32.96
CA ARG A 38 -7.02 -16.86 -32.98
C ARG A 38 -6.59 -15.42 -33.22
N ARG A 39 -7.22 -14.70 -34.16
CA ARG A 39 -6.93 -13.29 -34.45
C ARG A 39 -7.31 -12.38 -33.30
N VAL A 40 -8.50 -12.53 -32.72
CA VAL A 40 -8.94 -11.72 -31.56
C VAL A 40 -7.99 -11.93 -30.38
N GLN A 41 -7.62 -13.18 -30.10
CA GLN A 41 -6.67 -13.51 -29.03
C GLN A 41 -5.23 -13.05 -29.32
N ALA A 42 -4.84 -12.95 -30.60
CA ALA A 42 -3.55 -12.41 -31.00
C ALA A 42 -3.52 -10.87 -30.97
N SER A 43 -4.66 -10.21 -31.19
CA SER A 43 -4.81 -8.76 -31.07
C SER A 43 -5.12 -8.29 -29.65
N ASP A 44 -5.41 -9.20 -28.72
CA ASP A 44 -5.65 -8.84 -27.32
C ASP A 44 -4.32 -8.52 -26.63
N GLU A 45 -3.93 -7.24 -26.70
CA GLU A 45 -2.77 -6.69 -26.00
C GLU A 45 -2.83 -6.96 -24.48
N ARG A 46 -4.03 -7.22 -23.94
CA ARG A 46 -4.24 -7.48 -22.50
C ARG A 46 -4.09 -8.95 -22.15
N ARG A 47 -3.78 -9.82 -23.10
CA ARG A 47 -3.61 -11.26 -22.85
C ARG A 47 -2.59 -11.53 -21.73
N PHE A 48 -1.54 -10.72 -21.61
CA PHE A 48 -0.55 -10.89 -20.54
C PHE A 48 -1.19 -10.75 -19.14
N THR A 49 -2.30 -10.01 -19.00
CA THR A 49 -3.01 -9.87 -17.72
C THR A 49 -3.68 -11.15 -17.26
N SER A 50 -3.84 -12.13 -18.15
CA SER A 50 -4.36 -13.46 -17.80
C SER A 50 -3.25 -14.44 -17.39
N GLU A 51 -1.96 -14.08 -17.56
CA GLU A 51 -0.85 -14.98 -17.31
C GLU A 51 -0.49 -15.05 -15.82
N GLU A 52 -0.75 -16.21 -15.21
CA GLU A 52 -0.47 -16.47 -13.79
C GLU A 52 1.01 -16.32 -13.42
N SER A 53 1.91 -16.66 -14.36
CA SER A 53 3.36 -16.53 -14.14
C SER A 53 3.83 -15.08 -13.97
N ILE A 54 3.04 -14.12 -14.45
CA ILE A 54 3.37 -12.69 -14.46
C ILE A 54 2.59 -11.95 -13.37
N LEU A 55 1.27 -12.11 -13.32
CA LEU A 55 0.42 -11.33 -12.41
C LEU A 55 0.06 -12.04 -11.10
N GLY A 56 0.47 -13.29 -10.94
CA GLY A 56 0.23 -14.05 -9.72
C GLY A 56 -1.26 -14.04 -9.35
N CYS A 57 -1.55 -13.55 -8.15
CA CYS A 57 -2.92 -13.51 -7.64
C CYS A 57 -3.81 -12.44 -8.32
N PHE A 58 -3.23 -11.49 -9.06
CA PHE A 58 -3.94 -10.39 -9.73
C PHE A 58 -4.32 -10.68 -11.18
N ARG A 59 -4.23 -11.93 -11.63
CA ARG A 59 -4.61 -12.27 -13.01
C ARG A 59 -6.07 -11.90 -13.29
N ALA A 60 -6.31 -11.28 -14.44
CA ALA A 60 -7.65 -11.09 -14.95
C ALA A 60 -8.20 -12.44 -15.45
N GLN A 61 -9.51 -12.63 -15.34
CA GLN A 61 -10.15 -13.81 -15.92
C GLN A 61 -9.99 -13.74 -17.44
N GLY A 62 -9.30 -14.73 -18.01
CA GLY A 62 -9.13 -14.82 -19.45
C GLY A 62 -10.48 -14.92 -20.16
N VAL A 63 -10.61 -14.24 -21.30
CA VAL A 63 -11.82 -14.34 -22.12
C VAL A 63 -12.04 -15.76 -22.60
N SER A 64 -13.27 -16.27 -22.44
CA SER A 64 -13.63 -17.58 -22.98
C SER A 64 -13.52 -17.56 -24.51
N ARG A 65 -13.30 -18.72 -25.14
CA ARG A 65 -13.28 -18.82 -26.61
C ARG A 65 -14.57 -18.30 -27.24
N TRP A 66 -15.70 -18.47 -26.55
CA TRP A 66 -17.00 -17.97 -26.99
C TRP A 66 -17.11 -16.44 -26.86
N SER A 67 -16.68 -15.86 -25.75
CA SER A 67 -16.60 -14.41 -25.56
C SER A 67 -15.68 -13.75 -26.60
N SER A 68 -14.55 -14.40 -26.92
CA SER A 68 -13.63 -13.95 -27.97
C SER A 68 -14.28 -13.90 -29.35
N LEU A 69 -15.25 -14.77 -29.64
CA LEU A 69 -15.99 -14.73 -30.91
C LEU A 69 -16.87 -13.47 -31.04
N TRP A 70 -17.41 -12.99 -29.91
CA TRP A 70 -18.23 -11.78 -29.85
C TRP A 70 -17.40 -10.49 -29.81
N GLY A 71 -16.07 -10.60 -29.73
CA GLY A 71 -15.17 -9.46 -29.66
C GLY A 71 -14.94 -8.95 -28.24
N ASP A 72 -15.31 -9.72 -27.22
CA ASP A 72 -14.97 -9.39 -25.84
C ASP A 72 -13.45 -9.45 -25.67
N THR A 73 -12.90 -8.41 -25.05
CA THR A 73 -11.47 -8.32 -24.69
C THR A 73 -11.28 -8.59 -23.20
N THR A 74 -10.08 -9.01 -22.80
CA THR A 74 -9.76 -9.19 -21.37
C THR A 74 -10.03 -7.89 -20.58
N GLU A 75 -10.69 -8.02 -19.43
CA GLU A 75 -11.04 -6.89 -18.56
C GLU A 75 -9.76 -6.18 -18.11
N THR A 76 -9.76 -4.84 -18.10
CA THR A 76 -8.63 -4.09 -17.56
C THR A 76 -8.51 -4.37 -16.07
N LEU A 77 -7.37 -4.90 -15.66
CA LEU A 77 -7.09 -5.09 -14.24
C LEU A 77 -7.20 -3.75 -13.51
N ARG A 78 -7.97 -3.75 -12.43
CA ARG A 78 -8.17 -2.59 -11.56
C ARG A 78 -7.52 -2.87 -10.23
N LEU A 79 -6.58 -2.03 -9.84
CA LEU A 79 -5.81 -2.18 -8.61
C LEU A 79 -6.06 -1.00 -7.68
N PRO A 80 -5.97 -1.19 -6.36
CA PRO A 80 -5.90 -0.08 -5.43
C PRO A 80 -4.77 0.87 -5.81
N THR A 81 -5.03 2.17 -5.76
CA THR A 81 -4.02 3.22 -5.95
C THR A 81 -2.90 3.09 -4.91
N VAL A 82 -1.71 3.58 -5.22
CA VAL A 82 -0.59 3.61 -4.27
C VAL A 82 -0.95 4.46 -3.05
N ALA A 83 -1.65 5.59 -3.26
CA ALA A 83 -2.24 6.37 -2.17
C ALA A 83 -3.17 5.52 -1.29
N GLY A 84 -4.06 4.72 -1.88
CA GLY A 84 -4.96 3.84 -1.13
C GLY A 84 -4.20 2.80 -0.28
N LEU A 85 -3.10 2.25 -0.80
CA LEU A 85 -2.22 1.36 -0.02
C LEU A 85 -1.58 2.09 1.16
N ILE A 86 -1.07 3.30 0.94
CA ILE A 86 -0.43 4.12 1.97
C ILE A 86 -1.44 4.54 3.05
N GLU A 87 -2.64 4.97 2.66
CA GLU A 87 -3.75 5.28 3.57
C GLU A 87 -4.12 4.07 4.44
N ALA A 88 -4.19 2.87 3.85
CA ALA A 88 -4.41 1.65 4.60
C ALA A 88 -3.27 1.36 5.61
N GLY A 89 -2.02 1.64 5.22
CA GLY A 89 -0.87 1.55 6.13
C GLY A 89 -0.96 2.54 7.28
N ASP A 90 -1.44 3.76 7.02
CA ASP A 90 -1.57 4.83 8.02
C ASP A 90 -2.65 4.53 9.06
N ARG A 91 -3.63 3.69 8.69
CA ARG A 91 -4.63 3.11 9.59
C ARG A 91 -4.09 1.92 10.40
N GLY A 92 -2.87 1.47 10.11
CA GLY A 92 -2.26 0.29 10.73
C GLY A 92 -2.73 -1.03 10.12
N SER A 93 -3.35 -1.02 8.94
CA SER A 93 -3.76 -2.26 8.27
C SER A 93 -2.54 -3.09 7.83
N TRP A 94 -1.39 -2.46 7.61
CA TRP A 94 -0.12 -3.13 7.38
C TRP A 94 1.05 -2.26 7.85
N THR A 95 2.25 -2.84 7.95
CA THR A 95 3.48 -2.18 8.40
C THR A 95 4.63 -2.49 7.44
N SER A 96 5.74 -1.78 7.52
CA SER A 96 6.90 -1.99 6.64
C SER A 96 7.45 -3.43 6.66
N SER A 97 7.20 -4.19 7.74
CA SER A 97 7.49 -5.62 7.82
C SER A 97 6.69 -6.50 6.85
N ALA A 98 5.61 -6.02 6.25
CA ALA A 98 4.95 -6.74 5.16
C ALA A 98 5.93 -6.93 4.01
N LEU A 99 6.71 -5.88 3.69
CA LEU A 99 7.67 -5.84 2.59
C LEU A 99 8.84 -6.80 2.80
N ASP A 100 9.04 -7.27 4.03
CA ASP A 100 9.99 -8.32 4.38
C ASP A 100 9.76 -9.62 3.59
N LEU A 101 8.50 -9.91 3.30
CA LEU A 101 8.04 -11.12 2.62
C LEU A 101 8.25 -11.07 1.09
N MET A 102 8.84 -9.99 0.56
CA MET A 102 9.26 -9.90 -0.83
C MET A 102 10.57 -10.68 -1.04
N THR A 103 10.57 -11.99 -0.71
CA THR A 103 11.78 -12.81 -0.64
C THR A 103 12.25 -13.42 -1.96
N GLU A 104 11.51 -13.23 -3.05
CA GLU A 104 11.83 -13.85 -4.33
C GLU A 104 12.12 -12.82 -5.41
N ASN A 105 13.28 -12.98 -6.05
CA ASN A 105 13.63 -12.33 -7.31
C ASN A 105 12.68 -12.86 -8.41
N HIS A 106 11.45 -12.34 -8.45
CA HIS A 106 10.59 -12.55 -9.60
C HIS A 106 11.06 -11.62 -10.73
N PRO A 107 11.51 -12.17 -11.87
CA PRO A 107 12.26 -11.39 -12.86
C PRO A 107 11.38 -10.46 -13.73
N LYS A 108 10.07 -10.38 -13.52
CA LYS A 108 9.15 -9.74 -14.50
C LYS A 108 8.44 -8.49 -13.98
N GLU A 109 7.75 -8.52 -12.84
CA GLU A 109 6.98 -7.37 -12.34
C GLU A 109 7.09 -7.20 -10.81
N THR A 110 7.72 -6.12 -10.37
CA THR A 110 8.04 -5.86 -8.95
C THR A 110 6.84 -5.37 -8.14
N TRP A 111 5.90 -4.65 -8.76
CA TRP A 111 4.71 -4.15 -8.08
C TRP A 111 3.76 -5.30 -7.69
N VAL A 112 3.73 -6.41 -8.44
CA VAL A 112 2.87 -7.57 -8.12
C VAL A 112 3.22 -8.09 -6.73
N LYS A 113 4.50 -8.32 -6.46
CA LYS A 113 4.96 -8.79 -5.14
C LYS A 113 4.76 -7.77 -4.04
N LEU A 114 4.93 -6.49 -4.33
CA LEU A 114 4.60 -5.41 -3.40
C LEU A 114 3.12 -5.48 -2.98
N TYR A 115 2.20 -5.56 -3.95
CA TYR A 115 0.77 -5.64 -3.68
C TYR A 115 0.39 -6.96 -3.01
N GLU A 116 0.92 -8.10 -3.43
CA GLU A 116 0.70 -9.41 -2.79
C GLU A 116 1.10 -9.37 -1.31
N SER A 117 2.30 -8.86 -1.02
CA SER A 117 2.83 -8.71 0.33
C SER A 117 1.94 -7.82 1.19
N VAL A 118 1.58 -6.63 0.69
CA VAL A 118 0.74 -5.67 1.42
C VAL A 118 -0.65 -6.25 1.68
N MET A 119 -1.32 -6.78 0.65
CA MET A 119 -2.68 -7.34 0.78
C MET A 119 -2.71 -8.54 1.73
N THR A 120 -1.69 -9.40 1.67
CA THR A 120 -1.55 -10.51 2.61
C THR A 120 -1.47 -9.99 4.06
N SER A 121 -0.68 -8.94 4.31
CA SER A 121 -0.62 -8.32 5.64
C SER A 121 -1.94 -7.68 6.05
N VAL A 122 -2.64 -7.01 5.13
CA VAL A 122 -3.93 -6.36 5.41
C VAL A 122 -4.96 -7.39 5.86
N VAL A 123 -5.10 -8.49 5.10
CA VAL A 123 -6.04 -9.58 5.41
C VAL A 123 -5.67 -10.27 6.73
N SER A 124 -4.38 -10.55 6.95
CA SER A 124 -3.88 -11.07 8.23
C SER A 124 -4.27 -10.19 9.41
N ASN A 125 -4.03 -8.88 9.32
CA ASN A 125 -4.30 -7.94 10.40
C ASN A 125 -5.80 -7.73 10.63
N ALA A 126 -6.62 -7.70 9.57
CA ALA A 126 -8.07 -7.59 9.67
C ALA A 126 -8.67 -8.76 10.48
N ARG A 127 -8.22 -9.99 10.21
CA ARG A 127 -8.64 -11.19 10.95
C ARG A 127 -8.23 -11.11 12.42
N LEU A 128 -7.00 -10.70 12.71
CA LEU A 128 -6.49 -10.58 14.08
C LEU A 128 -7.25 -9.54 14.91
N LEU A 129 -7.68 -8.45 14.27
CA LEU A 129 -8.36 -7.36 14.96
C LEU A 129 -9.85 -7.65 15.22
N GLY A 130 -10.40 -8.76 14.71
CA GLY A 130 -11.81 -9.09 14.81
C GLY A 130 -12.73 -8.02 14.21
N ARG A 131 -12.19 -7.16 13.34
CA ARG A 131 -13.00 -6.17 12.63
C ARG A 131 -13.72 -6.87 11.49
N ASP A 132 -15.02 -6.63 11.40
CA ASP A 132 -15.78 -6.99 10.22
C ASP A 132 -15.39 -6.00 9.11
N TRP A 133 -14.26 -6.26 8.45
CA TRP A 133 -13.72 -5.49 7.34
C TRP A 133 -14.72 -5.30 6.19
N LYS A 134 -15.76 -6.14 6.15
CA LYS A 134 -16.91 -6.01 5.25
C LYS A 134 -17.71 -4.72 5.46
N LEU A 135 -17.69 -4.14 6.65
CA LEU A 135 -18.43 -2.91 6.97
C LEU A 135 -17.68 -1.62 6.61
N GLU A 136 -16.33 -1.64 6.52
CA GLU A 136 -15.56 -0.42 6.28
C GLU A 136 -15.18 -0.20 4.80
N GLU A 137 -15.04 -1.23 3.95
CA GLU A 137 -14.66 -1.04 2.54
C GLU A 137 -15.18 -2.17 1.61
N GLU A 138 -16.44 -2.10 1.16
CA GLU A 138 -17.07 -3.06 0.22
C GLU A 138 -16.24 -3.50 -1.03
N PRO A 139 -15.34 -2.66 -1.61
CA PRO A 139 -14.59 -3.08 -2.79
C PRO A 139 -13.50 -4.10 -2.49
N VAL A 140 -12.93 -4.08 -1.28
CA VAL A 140 -11.82 -4.98 -0.92
C VAL A 140 -12.29 -6.44 -0.83
N PRO A 141 -13.46 -6.76 -0.22
CA PRO A 141 -14.00 -8.12 -0.28
C PRO A 141 -14.28 -8.58 -1.69
N SER A 142 -14.86 -7.73 -2.54
CA SER A 142 -15.14 -8.11 -3.92
C SER A 142 -13.86 -8.32 -4.74
N PHE A 143 -12.81 -7.54 -4.46
CA PHE A 143 -11.51 -7.67 -5.08
C PHE A 143 -10.78 -8.93 -4.58
N LEU A 144 -10.73 -9.13 -3.27
CA LEU A 144 -10.14 -10.32 -2.65
C LEU A 144 -10.92 -11.59 -3.00
N SER A 145 -12.25 -11.55 -3.10
CA SER A 145 -13.05 -12.70 -3.52
C SER A 145 -12.83 -13.06 -4.99
N ARG A 146 -12.51 -12.07 -5.84
CA ARG A 146 -12.06 -12.33 -7.23
C ARG A 146 -10.68 -12.99 -7.24
N ILE A 147 -9.81 -12.62 -6.29
CA ILE A 147 -8.50 -13.26 -6.08
C ILE A 147 -8.66 -14.68 -5.49
N GLU A 148 -9.63 -14.90 -4.60
CA GLU A 148 -9.91 -16.20 -3.95
C GLU A 148 -10.72 -17.16 -4.85
N GLY A 149 -11.34 -16.66 -5.93
CA GLY A 149 -12.31 -17.37 -6.78
C GLY A 149 -11.79 -18.52 -7.66
N GLY A 150 -10.63 -19.12 -7.36
CA GLY A 150 -10.10 -20.28 -8.08
C GLY A 150 -9.70 -21.40 -7.12
N HIS A 151 -10.37 -22.56 -7.21
CA HIS A 151 -10.10 -23.77 -6.39
C HIS A 151 -8.63 -24.27 -6.42
N HIS A 152 -7.79 -23.79 -7.35
CA HIS A 152 -6.37 -24.13 -7.42
C HIS A 152 -5.41 -23.13 -6.76
N GLN A 153 -5.93 -22.02 -6.22
CA GLN A 153 -5.12 -20.96 -5.62
C GLN A 153 -5.04 -21.08 -4.08
N GLU A 154 -5.99 -21.80 -3.47
CA GLU A 154 -6.01 -22.08 -2.04
C GLU A 154 -4.73 -22.77 -1.55
N GLN A 155 -4.04 -23.59 -2.35
CA GLN A 155 -2.82 -24.28 -1.88
C GLN A 155 -1.59 -23.37 -1.81
N HIS A 156 -1.40 -22.47 -2.77
CA HIS A 156 -0.25 -21.55 -2.79
C HIS A 156 -0.45 -20.38 -1.82
N VAL A 157 -1.69 -19.90 -1.76
CA VAL A 157 -2.10 -18.88 -0.83
C VAL A 157 -2.14 -19.49 0.57
N ALA A 158 -2.67 -20.71 0.79
CA ALA A 158 -2.58 -21.40 2.09
C ALA A 158 -1.16 -21.79 2.49
N SER A 159 -0.22 -22.08 1.57
CA SER A 159 1.18 -22.32 1.95
C SER A 159 1.87 -21.04 2.40
N LEU A 160 1.67 -19.93 1.68
CA LEU A 160 2.07 -18.59 2.12
C LEU A 160 1.39 -18.23 3.45
N TRP A 161 0.10 -18.55 3.61
CA TRP A 161 -0.63 -18.35 4.85
C TRP A 161 -0.18 -19.27 5.97
N LYS A 162 0.34 -20.47 5.70
CA LYS A 162 0.79 -21.41 6.73
C LYS A 162 2.15 -20.98 7.27
N VAL A 163 3.06 -20.58 6.38
CA VAL A 163 4.33 -19.92 6.76
C VAL A 163 4.05 -18.63 7.53
N SER A 164 3.06 -17.86 7.08
CA SER A 164 2.58 -16.66 7.76
C SER A 164 1.93 -17.00 9.12
N GLN A 165 1.01 -17.97 9.21
CA GLN A 165 0.30 -18.39 10.42
C GLN A 165 1.26 -18.91 11.50
N ASP A 166 2.26 -19.70 11.13
CA ASP A 166 3.29 -20.19 12.04
C ASP A 166 4.15 -19.03 12.58
N LEU A 167 4.40 -18.00 11.76
CA LEU A 167 5.00 -16.74 12.19
C LEU A 167 4.03 -15.80 12.96
N HIS A 168 2.70 -16.02 12.87
CA HIS A 168 1.66 -15.10 13.36
C HIS A 168 1.01 -15.51 14.68
N GLN A 169 1.07 -16.78 15.12
CA GLN A 169 0.57 -17.19 16.44
C GLN A 169 1.22 -16.44 17.63
N SER A 170 2.32 -15.73 17.39
CA SER A 170 3.06 -14.94 18.40
C SER A 170 2.78 -13.42 18.38
N ARG A 171 1.79 -12.92 17.62
CA ARG A 171 1.55 -11.46 17.41
C ARG A 171 0.60 -10.82 18.44
N LYS A 172 1.13 -10.15 19.48
CA LYS A 172 0.37 -9.31 20.43
C LYS A 172 0.67 -7.79 20.34
N LEU A 173 1.42 -7.33 19.33
CA LEU A 173 1.96 -5.95 19.27
C LEU A 173 1.12 -4.94 18.45
N LEU A 174 0.01 -5.35 17.83
CA LEU A 174 -0.93 -4.44 17.16
C LEU A 174 -1.62 -3.43 18.11
N GLY A 175 -1.36 -3.52 19.42
CA GLY A 175 -1.84 -2.57 20.42
C GLY A 175 -1.12 -1.21 20.44
N LEU A 176 0.09 -1.10 19.90
CA LEU A 176 0.89 0.14 20.00
C LEU A 176 0.37 1.29 19.12
N HIS A 177 -0.13 1.00 17.90
CA HIS A 177 -0.72 2.06 17.06
C HIS A 177 -2.09 2.54 17.60
N ARG A 178 -2.74 1.73 18.45
CA ARG A 178 -3.94 2.10 19.21
C ARG A 178 -3.63 3.01 20.40
N GLY A 179 -2.35 3.27 20.69
CA GLY A 179 -1.89 4.10 21.81
C GLY A 179 -1.97 5.62 21.58
N LEU A 180 -2.10 6.09 20.33
CA LEU A 180 -2.38 7.49 20.01
C LEU A 180 -3.79 7.83 20.54
N GLU A 181 -3.84 8.23 21.80
CA GLU A 181 -5.06 8.60 22.50
C GLU A 181 -5.69 9.85 21.87
N ARG A 182 -6.99 10.01 22.13
CA ARG A 182 -7.65 11.28 21.87
C ARG A 182 -6.98 12.34 22.75
N PRO A 183 -6.79 13.58 22.26
CA PRO A 183 -6.21 14.65 23.05
C PRO A 183 -6.93 14.79 24.40
N PHE A 184 -6.16 14.97 25.47
CA PHE A 184 -6.69 15.11 26.82
C PHE A 184 -7.61 16.34 26.89
N GLY A 185 -8.79 16.20 27.50
CA GLY A 185 -9.64 17.34 27.83
C GLY A 185 -10.54 17.87 26.70
N VAL A 186 -10.50 17.32 25.48
CA VAL A 186 -11.48 17.68 24.44
C VAL A 186 -12.81 17.02 24.76
N LYS A 187 -13.66 17.72 25.52
CA LYS A 187 -15.10 17.47 25.54
C LYS A 187 -15.56 17.71 24.10
N GLU A 188 -16.04 16.68 23.40
CA GLU A 188 -16.60 16.83 22.04
C GLU A 188 -17.78 17.82 22.12
N GLU A 189 -17.49 19.12 22.02
CA GLU A 189 -18.52 20.12 21.73
C GLU A 189 -18.90 19.94 20.26
N PRO A 190 -20.21 19.86 19.95
CA PRO A 190 -20.69 19.68 18.59
C PRO A 190 -20.54 21.00 17.82
N THR A 191 -19.31 21.32 17.42
CA THR A 191 -19.03 22.55 16.66
C THR A 191 -19.14 22.27 15.17
N THR A 192 -20.32 22.61 14.65
CA THR A 192 -20.58 23.29 13.37
C THR A 192 -19.99 22.68 12.08
N THR A 193 -20.83 21.88 11.42
CA THR A 193 -21.23 21.99 10.00
C THR A 193 -20.17 22.42 8.97
N ALA A 194 -19.01 21.77 8.93
CA ALA A 194 -18.36 21.51 7.65
C ALA A 194 -18.92 20.17 7.17
N GLU A 195 -19.75 20.18 6.12
CA GLU A 195 -20.17 18.93 5.48
C GLU A 195 -18.90 18.10 5.17
N PRO A 196 -18.80 16.86 5.68
CA PRO A 196 -17.70 16.00 5.31
C PRO A 196 -17.75 15.85 3.78
N PRO A 197 -16.62 15.99 3.06
CA PRO A 197 -16.59 15.84 1.62
C PRO A 197 -17.31 14.55 1.24
N SER A 198 -18.34 14.70 0.41
CA SER A 198 -19.29 13.69 -0.03
C SER A 198 -18.62 12.34 -0.32
N SER A 199 -18.79 11.35 0.57
CA SER A 199 -18.47 9.92 0.42
C SER A 199 -17.40 9.56 -0.62
N GLU A 200 -16.28 10.30 -0.66
CA GLU A 200 -15.22 9.98 -1.59
C GLU A 200 -14.72 8.60 -1.17
N LYS A 201 -14.66 7.69 -2.14
CA LYS A 201 -14.06 6.37 -1.94
C LYS A 201 -12.68 6.60 -1.33
N THR A 202 -12.46 6.22 -0.08
CA THR A 202 -11.16 6.36 0.62
C THR A 202 -10.45 5.02 0.73
N GLY A 203 -9.13 5.03 0.88
CA GLY A 203 -8.35 3.81 1.11
C GLY A 203 -8.32 2.88 -0.09
N LEU A 204 -8.43 1.58 0.17
CA LEU A 204 -8.25 0.52 -0.85
C LEU A 204 -9.40 0.46 -1.86
N SER A 205 -10.51 1.16 -1.57
CA SER A 205 -11.65 1.31 -2.49
C SER A 205 -11.33 2.15 -3.74
N ARG A 206 -10.24 2.93 -3.71
CA ARG A 206 -9.77 3.73 -4.84
C ARG A 206 -9.05 2.86 -5.84
N LEU A 207 -9.81 2.29 -6.78
CA LEU A 207 -9.28 1.46 -7.85
C LEU A 207 -8.89 2.29 -9.08
N THR A 208 -7.69 2.07 -9.59
CA THR A 208 -7.19 2.63 -10.85
C THR A 208 -6.97 1.52 -11.88
N PRO A 209 -7.30 1.74 -13.17
CA PRO A 209 -6.94 0.78 -14.21
C PRO A 209 -5.42 0.68 -14.38
N THR A 210 -4.91 -0.53 -14.62
CA THR A 210 -3.54 -0.73 -15.06
C THR A 210 -3.37 -0.35 -16.53
N PHE A 211 -2.22 0.23 -16.85
CA PHE A 211 -1.81 0.54 -18.21
C PHE A 211 -0.87 -0.54 -18.73
N ILE A 212 -0.74 -0.62 -20.05
CA ILE A 212 0.18 -1.55 -20.71
C ILE A 212 1.20 -0.69 -21.42
N ILE A 213 2.47 -0.77 -21.00
CA ILE A 213 3.56 -0.07 -21.65
C ILE A 213 4.61 -1.12 -21.99
N ARG A 214 4.82 -1.38 -23.29
CA ARG A 214 5.80 -2.35 -23.80
C ARG A 214 5.62 -3.75 -23.19
N ASP A 215 4.40 -4.27 -23.29
CA ASP A 215 4.02 -5.60 -22.79
C ASP A 215 4.17 -5.78 -21.27
N LYS A 216 4.28 -4.68 -20.51
CA LYS A 216 4.32 -4.68 -19.05
C LYS A 216 3.12 -3.98 -18.47
N ALA A 217 2.57 -4.54 -17.38
CA ALA A 217 1.54 -3.85 -16.60
C ALA A 217 2.18 -2.72 -15.78
N CYS A 218 1.69 -1.51 -16.00
CA CYS A 218 2.10 -0.32 -15.27
C CYS A 218 0.93 0.23 -14.46
N ILE A 219 1.25 0.83 -13.32
CA ILE A 219 0.31 1.60 -12.50
C ILE A 219 0.68 3.08 -12.60
N GLY A 220 -0.33 3.95 -12.70
CA GLY A 220 -0.11 5.39 -12.60
C GLY A 220 0.23 5.75 -11.16
N VAL A 221 1.33 6.46 -10.96
CA VAL A 221 1.81 6.91 -9.64
C VAL A 221 2.21 8.38 -9.73
N THR A 222 1.75 9.16 -8.76
CA THR A 222 2.14 10.57 -8.58
C THR A 222 3.53 10.68 -7.95
N ARG A 223 4.16 11.85 -8.03
CA ARG A 223 5.47 12.09 -7.42
C ARG A 223 5.42 11.88 -5.90
N GLU A 224 4.34 12.34 -5.27
CA GLU A 224 4.11 12.25 -3.83
C GLU A 224 3.85 10.81 -3.37
N GLU A 225 3.10 10.01 -4.14
CA GLU A 225 2.91 8.58 -3.88
C GLU A 225 4.23 7.81 -3.97
N LEU A 226 5.03 8.10 -5.00
CA LEU A 226 6.34 7.47 -5.17
C LEU A 226 7.28 7.84 -4.02
N ALA A 227 7.35 9.12 -3.66
CA ALA A 227 8.19 9.58 -2.56
C ALA A 227 7.76 8.98 -1.21
N ALA A 228 6.46 8.91 -0.94
CA ALA A 228 5.94 8.24 0.24
C ALA A 228 6.29 6.75 0.26
N LEU A 229 6.17 6.05 -0.88
CA LEU A 229 6.56 4.64 -0.98
C LEU A 229 8.06 4.44 -0.70
N ILE A 230 8.93 5.30 -1.23
CA ILE A 230 10.39 5.30 -0.96
C ILE A 230 10.67 5.48 0.53
N ILE A 231 9.99 6.43 1.19
CA ILE A 231 10.11 6.66 2.64
C ILE A 231 9.66 5.43 3.43
N ILE A 232 8.53 4.82 3.04
CA ILE A 232 7.99 3.63 3.71
C ILE A 232 8.92 2.43 3.54
N MET A 233 9.53 2.27 2.37
CA MET A 233 10.59 1.27 2.15
C MET A 233 11.87 1.62 2.91
N GLY A 234 11.98 2.87 3.38
CA GLY A 234 13.09 3.29 4.20
C GLY A 234 14.33 3.72 3.43
N VAL A 235 14.16 4.01 2.15
CA VAL A 235 15.23 4.47 1.28
C VAL A 235 15.37 5.98 1.45
N ALA A 236 16.60 6.48 1.55
CA ALA A 236 16.86 7.91 1.60
C ALA A 236 16.36 8.53 0.30
N ILE A 237 15.44 9.49 0.39
CA ILE A 237 15.08 10.27 -0.78
C ILE A 237 16.24 11.22 -1.07
N PRO A 238 16.93 11.09 -2.21
CA PRO A 238 17.92 12.08 -2.58
C PRO A 238 17.17 13.38 -2.97
N LYS A 239 17.85 14.53 -3.13
CA LYS A 239 17.18 15.81 -3.46
C LYS A 239 16.40 15.73 -4.78
N LEU A 240 15.06 15.64 -4.73
CA LEU A 240 14.14 15.27 -5.83
C LEU A 240 14.28 16.08 -7.14
N GLU A 241 15.01 17.18 -7.15
CA GLU A 241 15.07 18.13 -8.26
C GLU A 241 15.86 17.62 -9.47
N THR A 242 16.62 16.52 -9.36
CA THR A 242 17.55 16.10 -10.42
C THR A 242 17.32 14.68 -10.99
N PHE A 243 16.32 13.91 -10.56
CA PHE A 243 16.37 12.47 -10.83
C PHE A 243 15.84 12.03 -12.18
N ALA A 244 16.76 11.59 -13.03
CA ALA A 244 16.49 10.49 -13.95
C ALA A 244 16.60 9.11 -13.26
N TYR A 245 17.22 9.06 -12.07
CA TYR A 245 17.62 7.83 -11.39
C TYR A 245 17.66 7.99 -9.86
N VAL A 246 17.05 7.08 -9.10
CA VAL A 246 17.13 7.01 -7.64
C VAL A 246 17.50 5.59 -7.23
N TRP A 247 18.55 5.43 -6.44
CA TRP A 247 18.94 4.13 -5.91
C TRP A 247 19.25 4.22 -4.43
N GLY A 248 18.85 3.20 -3.68
CA GLY A 248 19.28 3.05 -2.29
C GLY A 248 18.81 1.77 -1.65
N VAL A 249 19.38 1.50 -0.48
CA VAL A 249 19.01 0.36 0.37
C VAL A 249 18.19 0.90 1.53
N GLY A 250 16.98 0.40 1.64
CA GLY A 250 16.02 0.78 2.66
C GLY A 250 15.99 -0.17 3.85
N GLY A 251 14.90 -0.08 4.61
CA GLY A 251 14.59 -1.00 5.69
C GLY A 251 14.56 -2.43 5.19
N PHE A 252 14.83 -3.39 6.07
CA PHE A 252 14.74 -4.82 5.74
C PHE A 252 15.72 -5.27 4.63
N GLY A 253 16.73 -4.46 4.27
CA GLY A 253 17.66 -4.78 3.19
C GLY A 253 17.01 -4.72 1.80
N LEU A 254 15.85 -4.06 1.68
CA LEU A 254 15.19 -3.83 0.40
C LEU A 254 15.98 -2.79 -0.37
N SER A 255 16.51 -3.18 -1.51
CA SER A 255 17.13 -2.27 -2.43
C SER A 255 16.09 -1.81 -3.44
N VAL A 256 16.08 -0.51 -3.70
CA VAL A 256 15.15 0.12 -4.62
C VAL A 256 15.99 0.84 -5.65
N ASP A 257 15.73 0.52 -6.91
CA ASP A 257 16.27 1.19 -8.07
C ASP A 257 15.11 1.76 -8.87
N ILE A 258 15.10 3.08 -9.06
CA ILE A 258 14.08 3.80 -9.79
C ILE A 258 14.77 4.48 -10.95
N SER A 259 14.39 4.13 -12.17
CA SER A 259 14.91 4.74 -13.38
C SER A 259 13.77 5.26 -14.24
N HIS A 260 13.94 6.44 -14.82
CA HIS A 260 13.02 6.96 -15.82
C HIS A 260 13.48 6.49 -17.21
N THR A 261 12.72 5.59 -17.82
CA THR A 261 13.02 5.04 -19.16
C THR A 261 11.80 5.24 -20.06
N ASP A 262 12.00 5.90 -21.20
CA ASP A 262 11.05 5.92 -22.31
C ASP A 262 9.59 6.25 -21.93
N ALA A 263 9.42 7.34 -21.17
CA ALA A 263 8.15 7.87 -20.66
C ALA A 263 7.50 7.12 -19.49
N ALA A 264 8.18 6.12 -18.91
CA ALA A 264 7.74 5.44 -17.70
C ALA A 264 8.82 5.44 -16.60
N TRP A 265 8.37 5.56 -15.36
CA TRP A 265 9.20 5.26 -14.20
C TRP A 265 9.21 3.76 -13.96
N CYS A 266 10.39 3.16 -14.03
CA CYS A 266 10.62 1.76 -13.69
C CYS A 266 11.11 1.70 -12.25
N ILE A 267 10.36 1.02 -11.38
CA ILE A 267 10.74 0.78 -9.99
C ILE A 267 11.13 -0.69 -9.86
N SER A 268 12.42 -0.95 -9.69
CA SER A 268 12.96 -2.26 -9.40
C SER A 268 13.19 -2.39 -7.90
N ILE A 269 12.39 -3.24 -7.25
CA ILE A 269 12.56 -3.58 -5.83
C ILE A 269 13.20 -4.97 -5.79
N PHE A 270 14.36 -5.08 -5.15
CA PHE A 270 15.05 -6.35 -4.98
C PHE A 270 15.49 -6.48 -3.53
N GLN A 271 15.30 -7.67 -2.96
CA GLN A 271 15.77 -7.95 -1.62
C GLN A 271 17.25 -8.32 -1.67
N GLY A 272 18.09 -7.53 -1.00
CA GLY A 272 19.51 -7.84 -0.86
C GLY A 272 19.74 -9.10 -0.03
N LEU A 273 20.95 -9.68 -0.14
CA LEU A 273 21.36 -10.80 0.71
C LEU A 273 21.27 -10.40 2.18
N ARG A 274 20.42 -11.11 2.92
CA ARG A 274 20.25 -10.90 4.36
C ARG A 274 21.23 -11.76 5.14
N LEU A 275 21.93 -11.12 6.05
CA LEU A 275 22.47 -11.83 7.20
C LEU A 275 21.31 -12.16 8.13
N VAL A 276 21.32 -13.35 8.76
CA VAL A 276 20.27 -13.84 9.67
C VAL A 276 19.91 -12.84 10.77
N ARG A 277 20.86 -11.99 11.19
CA ARG A 277 20.65 -10.90 12.17
C ARG A 277 19.82 -9.71 11.65
N HIS A 278 19.56 -9.63 10.36
CA HIS A 278 18.68 -8.65 9.73
C HIS A 278 17.27 -9.21 9.47
N ALA A 279 17.03 -10.47 9.86
CA ALA A 279 15.66 -10.99 9.92
C ALA A 279 14.83 -10.11 10.85
N PRO A 280 13.58 -9.81 10.49
CA PRO A 280 12.72 -9.01 11.34
C PRO A 280 12.57 -9.70 12.69
N SER A 281 12.96 -9.02 13.77
CA SER A 281 12.57 -9.42 15.12
C SER A 281 11.06 -9.21 15.31
N MET A 282 10.45 -9.88 16.28
CA MET A 282 9.02 -9.73 16.56
C MET A 282 8.65 -8.25 16.78
N GLY A 283 7.73 -7.73 15.96
CA GLY A 283 7.35 -6.31 16.03
C GLY A 283 8.35 -5.34 15.39
N SER A 284 9.38 -5.83 14.69
CA SER A 284 10.22 -4.99 13.84
C SER A 284 9.45 -4.61 12.59
N GLY A 285 8.79 -3.48 12.66
CA GLY A 285 8.00 -2.91 11.60
C GLY A 285 7.56 -1.54 12.08
N TYR A 286 7.73 -0.56 11.22
CA TYR A 286 7.22 0.77 11.46
C TYR A 286 5.98 0.98 10.61
N THR A 287 5.12 1.86 11.08
CA THR A 287 3.88 2.20 10.40
C THR A 287 4.22 3.17 9.28
N THR A 288 3.44 3.15 8.20
CA THR A 288 3.65 4.09 7.08
C THR A 288 3.51 5.53 7.55
N LEU A 289 2.61 5.76 8.50
CA LEU A 289 2.44 7.02 9.19
C LEU A 289 3.76 7.49 9.81
N MET A 290 4.32 6.65 10.69
CA MET A 290 5.52 6.98 11.44
C MET A 290 6.71 7.17 10.51
N ALA A 291 6.85 6.35 9.45
CA ALA A 291 7.91 6.52 8.44
C ALA A 291 7.91 7.93 7.84
N LYS A 292 6.75 8.37 7.35
CA LYS A 292 6.57 9.70 6.72
C LYS A 292 6.90 10.83 7.69
N HIS A 293 6.35 10.76 8.90
CA HIS A 293 6.58 11.78 9.92
C HIS A 293 8.07 11.88 10.29
N LEU A 294 8.72 10.76 10.62
CA LEU A 294 10.12 10.78 11.06
C LEU A 294 11.08 11.22 9.96
N ALA A 295 10.82 10.83 8.71
CA ALA A 295 11.59 11.28 7.54
C ALA A 295 11.47 12.80 7.34
N CYS A 296 10.29 13.36 7.62
CA CYS A 296 10.02 14.79 7.50
C CYS A 296 10.36 15.58 8.78
N GLY A 297 11.00 14.97 9.78
CA GLY A 297 11.37 15.65 11.03
C GLY A 297 10.21 15.93 11.99
N SER A 298 9.14 15.17 11.87
CA SER A 298 7.93 15.26 12.68
C SER A 298 7.75 13.99 13.52
N VAL A 299 7.14 14.11 14.70
CA VAL A 299 6.78 13.00 15.57
C VAL A 299 5.29 13.08 15.91
N PRO A 300 4.45 12.11 15.50
CA PRO A 300 3.04 12.09 15.87
C PRO A 300 2.88 11.78 17.36
N PHE A 301 1.97 12.47 18.05
CA PHE A 301 1.71 12.27 19.48
C PHE A 301 0.24 12.05 19.84
N ALA A 302 -0.69 12.46 18.97
CA ALA A 302 -2.11 12.20 19.15
C ALA A 302 -2.82 12.10 17.79
N LYS A 303 -3.98 11.43 17.77
CA LYS A 303 -4.79 11.24 16.56
C LYS A 303 -6.25 11.54 16.89
N ASN A 304 -6.89 12.39 16.09
CA ASN A 304 -8.34 12.62 16.15
C ASN A 304 -9.01 12.05 14.88
N ARG A 305 -10.30 12.38 14.62
CA ARG A 305 -11.03 11.82 13.47
C ARG A 305 -10.42 12.25 12.13
N SER A 306 -10.01 13.51 11.98
CA SER A 306 -9.58 14.10 10.70
C SER A 306 -8.10 14.49 10.65
N TRP A 307 -7.45 14.54 11.80
CA TRP A 307 -6.11 15.08 11.99
C TRP A 307 -5.20 14.13 12.77
N ILE A 308 -3.92 14.24 12.47
CA ILE A 308 -2.82 13.71 13.24
C ILE A 308 -2.10 14.91 13.85
N LEU A 309 -2.05 14.95 15.17
CA LEU A 309 -1.30 15.96 15.90
C LEU A 309 0.14 15.48 16.05
N SER A 310 1.08 16.33 15.66
CA SER A 310 2.50 16.01 15.63
C SER A 310 3.34 17.15 16.18
N VAL A 311 4.55 16.85 16.65
CA VAL A 311 5.57 17.85 16.97
C VAL A 311 6.57 17.88 15.83
N TYR A 312 6.77 19.04 15.21
CA TYR A 312 7.80 19.23 14.19
C TYR A 312 9.07 19.78 14.84
N LEU A 313 10.16 19.03 14.68
CA LEU A 313 11.42 19.25 15.42
C LEU A 313 12.35 20.18 14.65
N THR A 314 12.09 21.48 14.73
CA THR A 314 13.07 22.50 14.39
C THR A 314 14.21 22.50 15.41
N ASP A 315 15.35 23.15 15.10
CA ASP A 315 16.47 23.26 16.04
C ASP A 315 16.03 23.93 17.35
N GLN A 316 15.18 24.96 17.25
CA GLN A 316 14.61 25.64 18.41
C GLN A 316 13.75 24.71 19.28
N VAL A 317 12.89 23.90 18.65
CA VAL A 317 12.04 22.94 19.37
C VAL A 317 12.88 21.84 19.99
N LEU A 318 13.90 21.36 19.27
CA LEU A 318 14.83 20.35 19.79
C LEU A 318 15.57 20.86 21.03
N ASP A 319 16.09 22.09 20.99
CA ASP A 319 16.79 22.69 22.12
C ASP A 319 15.85 22.91 23.31
N ALA A 320 14.61 23.37 23.05
CA ALA A 320 13.58 23.49 24.08
C ALA A 320 13.23 22.14 24.71
N LEU A 321 13.10 21.08 23.92
CA LEU A 321 12.84 19.73 24.43
C LEU A 321 14.01 19.21 25.27
N LYS A 322 15.26 19.51 24.88
CA LYS A 322 16.49 19.19 25.62
C LYS A 322 16.68 20.04 26.88
N SER A 323 15.99 21.17 27.03
CA SER A 323 15.96 21.96 28.26
C SER A 323 14.75 21.64 29.14
N GLY A 324 13.84 20.75 28.69
CA GLY A 324 12.59 20.44 29.39
C GLY A 324 11.51 21.51 29.23
N SER A 325 11.66 22.44 28.30
CA SER A 325 10.68 23.50 28.01
C SER A 325 9.41 22.95 27.32
N CYS A 326 8.35 23.74 27.29
CA CYS A 326 7.09 23.36 26.65
C CYS A 326 7.13 23.63 25.14
N VAL A 327 6.43 22.78 24.39
CA VAL A 327 6.17 22.99 22.95
C VAL A 327 4.76 23.56 22.80
N ILE A 328 4.61 24.63 22.02
CA ILE A 328 3.32 25.29 21.80
C ILE A 328 2.95 25.33 20.31
N ASP A 329 1.66 25.23 20.02
CA ASP A 329 1.11 25.50 18.69
C ASP A 329 1.17 27.01 18.37
N LYS A 330 2.02 27.39 17.39
CA LYS A 330 2.14 28.76 16.88
C LYS A 330 1.27 29.07 15.65
N ARG A 331 0.51 28.10 15.11
CA ARG A 331 -0.36 28.21 13.91
C ARG A 331 0.25 28.83 12.64
N ALA A 332 1.53 29.14 12.61
CA ALA A 332 2.26 29.64 11.44
C ALA A 332 2.63 28.52 10.43
N PHE A 333 3.37 28.89 9.40
CA PHE A 333 3.94 27.96 8.42
C PHE A 333 5.11 27.16 9.04
N GLY A 334 5.05 25.83 8.97
CA GLY A 334 6.04 24.93 9.61
C GLY A 334 7.19 24.48 8.70
N GLY A 335 7.50 25.21 7.63
CA GLY A 335 8.65 24.93 6.75
C GLY A 335 8.41 23.88 5.66
N ASP A 336 9.39 23.76 4.75
CA ASP A 336 9.30 22.97 3.52
C ASP A 336 9.09 21.47 3.79
N SER A 337 9.74 20.91 4.81
CA SER A 337 9.59 19.49 5.17
C SER A 337 8.18 19.16 5.65
N LEU A 338 7.54 20.08 6.38
CA LEU A 338 6.17 19.89 6.83
C LEU A 338 5.18 20.07 5.67
N GLU A 339 5.43 21.03 4.79
CA GLU A 339 4.62 21.18 3.58
C GLU A 339 4.75 19.95 2.66
N PHE A 340 5.95 19.39 2.55
CA PHE A 340 6.17 18.13 1.86
C PHE A 340 5.38 16.99 2.52
N LEU A 341 5.46 16.84 3.85
CA LEU A 341 4.68 15.84 4.59
C LEU A 341 3.16 15.96 4.34
N ARG A 342 2.64 17.18 4.29
CA ARG A 342 1.21 17.45 4.02
C ARG A 342 0.78 17.10 2.59
N ARG A 343 1.71 17.09 1.63
CA ARG A 343 1.46 16.68 0.24
C ARG A 343 1.51 15.17 0.04
N LEU A 344 2.19 14.43 0.93
CA LEU A 344 2.24 12.97 0.85
C LEU A 344 0.83 12.39 1.04
N PRO A 345 0.47 11.32 0.31
CA PRO A 345 -0.80 10.64 0.51
C PRO A 345 -0.93 10.16 1.97
N GLY A 346 -2.09 10.37 2.58
CA GLY A 346 -2.34 9.94 3.96
C GLY A 346 -3.81 9.90 4.34
N ASP A 347 -4.12 9.07 5.34
CA ASP A 347 -5.48 8.86 5.83
C ASP A 347 -6.10 10.12 6.47
N LYS A 348 -5.25 11.00 7.02
CA LYS A 348 -5.64 12.17 7.79
C LYS A 348 -4.73 13.34 7.50
N LEU A 349 -5.24 14.53 7.77
CA LEU A 349 -4.48 15.77 7.68
C LEU A 349 -3.45 15.86 8.82
N VAL A 350 -2.36 16.57 8.58
CA VAL A 350 -1.29 16.75 9.56
C VAL A 350 -1.35 18.14 10.17
N ASP A 351 -1.52 18.18 11.49
CA ASP A 351 -1.38 19.37 12.31
C ASP A 351 -0.08 19.26 13.13
N ALA A 352 0.73 20.30 13.13
CA ALA A 352 2.08 20.24 13.67
C ALA A 352 2.39 21.40 14.60
N PHE A 353 2.92 21.05 15.77
CA PHE A 353 3.34 21.93 16.85
C PHE A 353 4.84 22.14 16.73
N TYR A 354 5.29 23.39 16.66
CA TYR A 354 6.73 23.71 16.50
C TYR A 354 7.11 25.05 17.15
N GLY A 355 6.23 25.62 17.97
CA GLY A 355 6.56 26.74 18.81
C GLY A 355 7.22 26.28 20.10
N THR A 356 7.98 27.18 20.71
CA THR A 356 8.50 27.02 22.05
C THR A 356 8.09 28.22 22.88
N GLU A 357 7.86 27.96 24.17
CA GLU A 357 7.59 28.98 25.16
C GLU A 357 8.23 28.57 26.49
N ASP A 358 8.76 29.55 27.20
CA ASP A 358 9.45 29.29 28.45
C ASP A 358 8.45 28.88 29.53
N VAL A 359 8.79 27.84 30.29
CA VAL A 359 7.91 27.27 31.34
C VAL A 359 7.57 28.32 32.39
N ALA A 360 8.49 29.28 32.62
CA ALA A 360 8.30 30.40 33.52
C ALA A 360 7.04 31.23 33.19
N ALA A 361 6.63 31.29 31.92
CA ALA A 361 5.44 32.05 31.50
C ALA A 361 4.12 31.43 31.97
N PHE A 362 4.08 30.11 32.21
CA PHE A 362 2.87 29.37 32.56
C PHE A 362 2.77 28.97 34.05
N GLY A 363 3.78 29.33 34.85
CA GLY A 363 3.91 28.88 36.24
C GLY A 363 4.23 27.39 36.36
N THR A 364 4.31 26.87 37.60
CA THR A 364 4.68 25.47 37.91
C THR A 364 3.61 24.43 37.55
N LYS A 365 2.71 24.74 36.59
CA LYS A 365 1.51 23.95 36.32
C LYS A 365 1.77 22.76 35.39
N PHE A 366 2.84 22.79 34.60
CA PHE A 366 3.09 21.81 33.54
C PHE A 366 4.38 21.03 33.76
N GLU A 367 4.33 19.72 33.43
CA GLU A 367 5.50 18.85 33.45
C GLU A 367 6.46 19.22 32.30
N PRO A 368 7.78 19.01 32.46
CA PRO A 368 8.75 19.20 31.38
C PRO A 368 8.37 18.44 30.10
N GLY A 369 8.50 19.10 28.95
CA GLY A 369 8.09 18.52 27.66
C GLY A 369 6.57 18.42 27.45
N SER A 370 5.77 19.20 28.17
CA SER A 370 4.35 19.36 27.87
C SER A 370 4.15 19.99 26.49
N ILE A 371 3.17 19.47 25.74
CA ILE A 371 2.76 19.98 24.43
C ILE A 371 1.44 20.71 24.62
N LEU A 372 1.41 22.00 24.28
CA LEU A 372 0.32 22.92 24.56
C LEU A 372 -0.32 23.43 23.27
N HIS A 373 -1.65 23.55 23.26
CA HIS A 373 -2.35 24.32 22.24
C HIS A 373 -2.00 25.80 22.36
N SER A 374 -2.32 26.56 21.31
CA SER A 374 -2.20 28.03 21.28
C SER A 374 -2.99 28.72 22.42
N THR A 375 -3.97 28.05 23.02
CA THR A 375 -4.77 28.49 24.17
C THR A 375 -4.06 28.28 25.52
N GLY A 376 -2.92 27.58 25.54
CA GLY A 376 -2.24 27.13 26.76
C GLY A 376 -2.81 25.83 27.36
N GLU A 377 -3.79 25.20 26.71
CA GLU A 377 -4.33 23.91 27.13
C GLU A 377 -3.40 22.74 26.78
N LEU A 378 -3.36 21.72 27.62
CA LEU A 378 -2.50 20.55 27.41
C LEU A 378 -3.02 19.69 26.25
N ALA A 379 -2.29 19.66 25.14
CA ALA A 379 -2.57 18.83 23.98
C ALA A 379 -2.01 17.41 24.15
N GLY A 380 -0.84 17.28 24.78
CA GLY A 380 -0.12 16.02 24.93
C GLY A 380 1.18 16.14 25.71
N ARG A 381 1.95 15.05 25.73
CA ARG A 381 3.25 14.98 26.42
C ARG A 381 4.31 14.43 25.49
N TRP A 382 5.47 15.08 25.44
CA TRP A 382 6.59 14.67 24.60
C TRP A 382 7.14 13.30 24.95
N SER A 383 7.32 13.02 26.25
CA SER A 383 7.78 11.73 26.75
C SER A 383 6.93 10.58 26.21
N ARG A 384 5.60 10.76 26.22
CA ARG A 384 4.66 9.79 25.67
C ARG A 384 4.82 9.60 24.16
N ALA A 385 4.87 10.70 23.41
CA ALA A 385 5.03 10.68 21.95
C ALA A 385 6.22 9.81 21.52
N ILE A 386 7.33 9.89 22.25
CA ILE A 386 8.54 9.13 21.94
C ILE A 386 8.50 7.71 22.47
N THR A 387 7.88 7.45 23.63
CA THR A 387 7.71 6.06 24.10
C THR A 387 6.91 5.21 23.10
N GLU A 388 6.07 5.85 22.29
CA GLU A 388 5.31 5.22 21.21
C GLU A 388 6.10 5.10 19.89
N ILE A 389 7.27 5.75 19.77
CA ILE A 389 8.24 5.45 18.71
C ILE A 389 8.84 4.09 19.07
N ALA A 390 8.20 3.03 18.56
CA ALA A 390 8.58 1.66 18.83
C ALA A 390 10.10 1.47 18.64
N PHE A 391 10.80 1.11 19.71
CA PHE A 391 12.23 0.78 19.76
C PHE A 391 12.60 -0.50 18.98
N GLY A 392 11.86 -0.82 17.92
CA GLY A 392 12.08 -1.96 17.01
C GLY A 392 13.28 -1.81 16.09
N GLY A 393 14.16 -0.83 16.34
CA GLY A 393 15.53 -0.78 15.85
C GLY A 393 15.76 -0.26 14.44
N LEU A 394 14.74 -0.04 13.61
CA LEU A 394 14.94 0.32 12.20
C LEU A 394 13.86 1.30 11.72
N VAL A 395 13.99 2.59 12.05
CA VAL A 395 13.44 3.64 11.16
C VAL A 395 14.61 4.13 10.33
N PRO A 396 14.77 3.63 9.10
CA PRO A 396 15.99 3.84 8.32
C PRO A 396 16.15 5.29 7.82
N GLN A 397 15.11 6.13 7.87
CA GLN A 397 15.15 7.53 7.43
C GLN A 397 14.49 8.45 8.46
N ALA A 398 15.13 8.64 9.61
CA ALA A 398 14.72 9.67 10.56
C ALA A 398 15.57 10.94 10.35
N SER A 399 14.95 12.12 10.43
CA SER A 399 15.69 13.37 10.40
C SER A 399 16.72 13.44 11.55
N PRO A 400 17.84 14.16 11.38
CA PRO A 400 18.83 14.32 12.44
C PRO A 400 18.25 14.86 13.76
N ASN A 401 17.26 15.75 13.67
CA ASN A 401 16.61 16.34 14.85
C ASN A 401 15.74 15.32 15.59
N VAL A 402 15.02 14.46 14.86
CA VAL A 402 14.30 13.32 15.45
C VAL A 402 15.28 12.39 16.17
N VAL A 403 16.37 12.01 15.51
CA VAL A 403 17.40 11.14 16.12
C VAL A 403 17.99 11.77 17.37
N SER A 404 18.33 13.06 17.32
CA SER A 404 18.87 13.81 18.46
C SER A 404 17.87 13.90 19.61
N ALA A 405 16.60 14.14 19.31
CA ALA A 405 15.55 14.22 20.32
C ALA A 405 15.36 12.88 21.04
N VAL A 406 15.26 11.78 20.30
CA VAL A 406 15.12 10.43 20.87
C VAL A 406 16.33 10.05 21.72
N ASN A 407 17.56 10.37 21.27
CA ASN A 407 18.78 10.09 22.03
C ASN A 407 18.89 10.93 23.31
N SER A 408 18.34 12.15 23.32
CA SER A 408 18.43 13.05 24.47
C SER A 408 17.63 12.58 25.69
N LEU A 409 16.63 11.70 25.53
CA LEU A 409 15.88 11.17 26.67
C LEU A 409 16.67 10.20 27.54
N GLY A 410 17.71 9.57 27.00
CA GLY A 410 18.60 8.72 27.79
C GLY A 410 19.30 9.47 28.94
N PHE A 411 19.35 10.80 28.88
CA PHE A 411 19.97 11.66 29.89
C PHE A 411 19.00 12.17 30.95
N TYR A 412 17.69 12.12 30.69
CA TYR A 412 16.68 12.37 31.70
C TYR A 412 16.49 11.08 32.50
N GLY A 413 17.36 10.90 33.49
CA GLY A 413 17.55 9.67 34.24
C GLY A 413 16.26 9.00 34.73
N SER A 414 16.32 7.67 34.82
CA SER A 414 15.39 6.73 35.47
C SER A 414 14.16 7.42 36.08
N ILE A 415 13.09 7.52 35.28
CA ILE A 415 11.76 7.80 35.79
C ILE A 415 11.43 6.60 36.71
N GLY A 416 11.51 6.83 38.02
CA GLY A 416 11.19 5.86 39.06
C GLY A 416 9.70 5.60 39.21
#